data_AF-A0A846H9N2-F1
#
_entry.id   AF-A0A846H9N2-F1
#
_cell.length_a   1.000
_cell.length_b   1.000
_cell.length_c   1.000
_cell.angle_alpha   90.00
_cell.angle_beta   90.00
_cell.angle_gamma   90.00
#
_symmetry.space_group_name_H-M   'P 1'
#
loop_
_entity.id
_entity.type
_entity.pdbx_description
1 polymer ?
#
loop_
_entity_poly.entity_id
_entity_poly.type
_entity_poly.pdbx_seq_one_letter_code
_entity_poly.pdbx_strand_id
1 'polypeptide(L)'
;MTTAQASSQTYTVQPGDTLFLIAQKVYGDGNRWREIYEANRGVIGGNPEQIQVGMVLVIPGLGQPNPNPNPPNTLNLEATFYSREETQGHPPATGVHGVTLQEALSGRGRVQCAVDPNVIPLLKEFTLILWDGRQVPASALDKGTAIIGNRIDLFVDTIQEAINLGRQPVKAIL
;
A
#
# COMPACT_ATOMS: atom_id res chain seq x y z
N MET A 1 14.83 -12.33 31.83
CA MET A 1 13.48 -12.62 31.31
C MET A 1 12.63 -11.38 31.57
N THR A 2 12.14 -10.72 30.53
CA THR A 2 11.20 -9.58 30.71
C THR A 2 10.07 -9.77 29.72
N THR A 3 8.89 -10.09 30.24
CA THR A 3 7.63 -10.27 29.51
C THR A 3 7.08 -8.90 29.11
N ALA A 4 6.99 -8.63 27.81
CA ALA A 4 6.32 -7.43 27.29
C ALA A 4 4.79 -7.65 27.36
N GLN A 5 4.14 -6.91 28.24
CA GLN A 5 2.69 -6.91 28.42
C GLN A 5 2.04 -6.11 27.27
N ALA A 6 1.34 -6.80 26.36
CA ALA A 6 0.64 -6.19 25.25
C ALA A 6 -0.52 -5.31 25.78
N SER A 7 -0.39 -3.99 25.70
CA SER A 7 -1.49 -3.07 25.99
C SER A 7 -2.51 -3.14 24.86
N SER A 8 -3.60 -3.86 25.09
CA SER A 8 -4.72 -3.93 24.14
C SER A 8 -5.47 -2.61 24.16
N GLN A 9 -5.38 -1.84 23.08
CA GLN A 9 -6.17 -0.63 22.91
C GLN A 9 -7.58 -1.02 22.46
N THR A 10 -8.59 -0.22 22.83
CA THR A 10 -9.98 -0.49 22.47
C THR A 10 -10.58 0.66 21.68
N TYR A 11 -11.54 0.37 20.81
CA TYR A 11 -12.29 1.35 20.03
C TYR A 11 -13.78 1.22 20.27
N THR A 12 -14.47 2.32 20.56
CA THR A 12 -15.92 2.35 20.69
C THR A 12 -16.55 2.70 19.35
N VAL A 13 -17.30 1.76 18.77
CA VAL A 13 -17.99 1.91 17.48
C VAL A 13 -18.89 3.14 17.49
N GLN A 14 -18.76 3.99 16.48
CA GLN A 14 -19.54 5.20 16.29
C GLN A 14 -20.64 4.99 15.22
N PRO A 15 -21.67 5.85 15.17
CA PRO A 15 -22.66 5.81 14.11
C PRO A 15 -22.02 5.87 12.71
N GLY A 16 -22.38 4.90 11.86
CA GLY A 16 -21.87 4.81 10.48
C GLY A 16 -20.53 4.10 10.32
N ASP A 17 -19.94 3.57 11.40
CA ASP A 17 -18.73 2.77 11.29
C ASP A 17 -18.98 1.40 10.63
N THR A 18 -17.97 0.95 9.90
CA THR A 18 -17.77 -0.44 9.50
C THR A 18 -16.41 -0.90 10.00
N LEU A 19 -16.17 -2.21 10.10
CA LEU A 19 -14.84 -2.70 10.48
C LEU A 19 -13.73 -2.19 9.54
N PHE A 20 -14.06 -1.99 8.26
CA PHE A 20 -13.16 -1.35 7.28
C PHE A 20 -12.84 0.10 7.66
N LEU A 21 -13.85 0.92 7.97
CA LEU A 21 -13.64 2.31 8.36
C LEU A 21 -12.90 2.42 9.70
N ILE A 22 -13.17 1.52 10.64
CA ILE A 22 -12.46 1.46 11.91
C ILE A 22 -10.99 1.08 11.66
N ALA A 23 -10.72 0.04 10.88
CA ALA A 23 -9.36 -0.35 10.50
C ALA A 23 -8.61 0.79 9.77
N GLN A 24 -9.29 1.50 8.87
CA GLN A 24 -8.75 2.68 8.21
C GLN A 24 -8.40 3.79 9.21
N LYS A 25 -9.22 4.00 10.25
CA LYS A 25 -8.97 5.01 11.31
C LYS A 25 -7.83 4.60 12.25
N VAL A 26 -7.78 3.35 12.69
CA VAL A 26 -6.86 2.90 13.75
C VAL A 26 -5.53 2.37 13.21
N TYR A 27 -5.52 1.80 12.00
CA TYR A 27 -4.34 1.25 11.35
C TYR A 27 -3.87 2.04 10.13
N GLY A 28 -4.68 2.96 9.59
CA GLY A 28 -4.40 3.61 8.32
C GLY A 28 -4.64 2.71 7.10
N ASP A 29 -5.17 1.50 7.29
CA ASP A 29 -5.46 0.53 6.24
C ASP A 29 -6.77 -0.20 6.54
N GLY A 30 -7.80 0.08 5.73
CA GLY A 30 -9.11 -0.55 5.87
C GLY A 30 -9.10 -2.07 5.60
N ASN A 31 -8.14 -2.61 4.84
CA ASN A 31 -8.06 -4.05 4.56
C ASN A 31 -7.72 -4.88 5.80
N ARG A 32 -7.20 -4.25 6.85
CA ARG A 32 -6.90 -4.86 8.14
C ARG A 32 -8.12 -5.07 9.04
N TRP A 33 -9.33 -4.82 8.52
CA TRP A 33 -10.58 -5.07 9.23
C TRP A 33 -10.73 -6.51 9.75
N ARG A 34 -10.13 -7.49 9.05
CA ARG A 34 -10.14 -8.90 9.46
C ARG A 34 -9.43 -9.12 10.79
N GLU A 35 -8.36 -8.37 11.06
CA GLU A 35 -7.64 -8.48 12.35
C GLU A 35 -8.53 -8.03 13.50
N ILE A 36 -9.29 -6.94 13.32
CA ILE A 36 -10.29 -6.48 14.28
C ILE A 36 -11.39 -7.53 14.43
N TYR A 37 -11.90 -8.09 13.32
CA TYR A 37 -12.94 -9.09 13.37
C TYR A 37 -12.51 -10.33 14.16
N GLU A 38 -11.35 -10.91 13.85
CA GLU A 38 -10.85 -12.13 14.50
C GLU A 38 -10.63 -11.92 16.01
N ALA A 39 -10.06 -10.77 16.41
CA ALA A 39 -9.87 -10.44 17.82
C ALA A 39 -11.20 -10.24 18.58
N ASN A 40 -12.28 -9.92 17.88
CA ASN A 40 -13.58 -9.62 18.46
C ASN A 40 -14.67 -10.61 18.05
N ARG A 41 -14.32 -11.75 17.44
CA ARG A 41 -15.30 -12.72 16.94
C ARG A 41 -16.25 -13.20 18.04
N GLY A 42 -15.76 -13.29 19.28
CA GLY A 42 -16.58 -13.63 20.45
C GLY A 42 -17.65 -12.61 20.82
N VAL A 43 -17.50 -11.33 20.43
CA VAL A 43 -18.49 -10.27 20.71
C VAL A 43 -19.27 -9.83 19.47
N ILE A 44 -18.67 -9.90 18.27
CA ILE A 44 -19.33 -9.57 17.00
C ILE A 44 -20.20 -10.75 16.51
N GLY A 45 -19.80 -11.99 16.82
CA GLY A 45 -20.47 -13.19 16.35
C GLY A 45 -20.05 -13.58 14.93
N GLY A 46 -20.88 -14.39 14.26
CA GLY A 46 -20.56 -15.02 12.98
C GLY A 46 -20.59 -14.10 11.75
N ASN A 47 -21.06 -12.86 11.89
CA ASN A 47 -21.12 -11.91 10.79
C ASN A 47 -20.33 -10.63 11.12
N PRO A 48 -19.25 -10.30 10.39
CA PRO A 48 -18.42 -9.12 10.62
C PRO A 48 -19.14 -7.78 10.45
N GLU A 49 -20.29 -7.74 9.79
CA GLU A 49 -21.08 -6.52 9.59
C GLU A 49 -22.01 -6.20 10.77
N GLN A 50 -22.10 -7.06 11.78
CA GLN A 50 -23.01 -6.92 12.91
C GLN A 50 -22.50 -6.03 14.05
N ILE A 51 -21.49 -5.20 13.79
CA ILE A 51 -21.03 -4.23 14.80
C ILE A 51 -22.13 -3.20 15.12
N GLN A 52 -22.22 -2.80 16.38
CA GLN A 52 -23.25 -1.89 16.87
C GLN A 52 -22.62 -0.65 17.48
N VAL A 53 -23.26 0.50 17.32
CA VAL A 53 -22.84 1.75 17.97
C VAL A 53 -22.72 1.55 19.49
N GLY A 54 -21.61 2.01 20.07
CA GLY A 54 -21.30 1.82 21.48
C GLY A 54 -20.59 0.50 21.81
N MET A 55 -20.50 -0.44 20.85
CA MET A 55 -19.72 -1.67 21.02
C MET A 55 -18.24 -1.33 21.18
N VAL A 56 -17.59 -1.93 22.17
CA VAL A 56 -16.15 -1.75 22.42
C VAL A 56 -15.40 -2.92 21.78
N LEU A 57 -14.57 -2.61 20.79
CA LEU A 57 -13.75 -3.58 20.07
C LEU A 57 -12.31 -3.53 20.56
N VAL A 58 -11.72 -4.69 20.79
CA VAL A 58 -10.28 -4.85 20.98
C VAL A 58 -9.57 -4.58 19.66
N ILE A 59 -8.59 -3.70 19.68
CA ILE A 59 -7.77 -3.37 18.51
C ILE A 59 -6.41 -4.07 18.69
N PRO A 60 -6.21 -5.26 18.10
CA PRO A 60 -4.96 -5.99 18.24
C PRO A 60 -3.78 -5.23 17.61
N GLY A 61 -2.58 -5.44 18.13
CA GLY A 61 -1.36 -4.87 17.55
C GLY A 61 -1.03 -3.42 17.95
N LEU A 62 -1.84 -2.76 18.79
CA LEU A 62 -1.53 -1.43 19.34
C LEU A 62 -0.71 -1.47 20.65
N GLY A 63 -0.36 -2.67 21.14
CA GLY A 63 0.36 -2.91 22.39
C GLY A 63 1.83 -3.30 22.25
N GLN A 64 2.38 -3.23 21.05
CA GLN A 64 3.81 -3.00 20.88
C GLN A 64 3.96 -1.50 20.61
N PRO A 65 4.99 -0.82 21.14
CA PRO A 65 5.34 0.46 20.58
C PRO A 65 5.54 0.21 19.08
N ASN A 66 4.61 0.73 18.28
CA ASN A 66 4.86 0.89 16.86
C ASN A 66 6.21 1.60 16.78
N PRO A 67 7.25 1.04 16.12
CA PRO A 67 8.50 1.77 15.93
C PRO A 67 8.32 3.02 15.04
N ASN A 68 7.09 3.40 14.72
CA ASN A 68 6.77 4.45 13.78
C ASN A 68 5.71 5.42 14.34
N PRO A 69 6.11 6.51 15.00
CA PRO A 69 5.25 7.67 15.13
C PRO A 69 5.14 8.30 13.73
N ASN A 70 4.10 7.95 12.94
CA ASN A 70 3.82 8.45 11.58
C ASN A 70 4.83 9.46 10.98
N PRO A 71 5.90 9.01 10.31
CA PRO A 71 6.25 9.53 9.00
C PRO A 71 5.19 9.05 8.00
N PRO A 72 4.98 9.74 6.87
CA PRO A 72 3.90 9.41 5.94
C PRO A 72 4.00 7.93 5.53
N ASN A 73 2.87 7.23 5.42
CA ASN A 73 2.73 5.77 5.39
C ASN A 73 3.72 5.13 4.39
N THR A 74 4.90 4.75 4.88
CA THR A 74 6.05 4.39 4.03
C THR A 74 6.13 2.87 3.89
N LEU A 75 5.94 2.38 2.68
CA LEU A 75 6.03 0.97 2.30
C LEU A 75 7.36 0.69 1.61
N ASN A 76 8.14 -0.26 2.13
CA ASN A 76 9.34 -0.74 1.45
C ASN A 76 8.95 -1.75 0.36
N LEU A 77 9.46 -1.56 -0.85
CA LEU A 77 9.15 -2.38 -2.03
C LEU A 77 10.44 -2.80 -2.75
N GLU A 78 10.37 -3.91 -3.48
CA GLU A 78 11.34 -4.27 -4.51
C GLU A 78 10.81 -3.81 -5.88
N ALA A 79 11.53 -2.90 -6.52
CA ALA A 79 11.24 -2.44 -7.87
C ALA A 79 11.89 -3.32 -8.93
N THR A 80 11.10 -3.74 -9.91
CA THR A 80 11.55 -4.14 -11.25
C THR A 80 11.17 -3.04 -12.25
N PHE A 81 11.58 -3.22 -13.51
CA PHE A 81 11.35 -2.22 -14.55
C PHE A 81 10.87 -2.91 -15.82
N TYR A 82 9.88 -2.31 -16.47
CA TYR A 82 9.39 -2.71 -17.79
C TYR A 82 9.43 -1.50 -18.72
N SER A 83 9.76 -1.74 -19.98
CA SER A 83 9.99 -0.64 -20.93
C SER A 83 8.81 -0.36 -21.84
N ARG A 84 8.71 0.89 -22.31
CA ARG A 84 7.78 1.30 -23.38
C ARG A 84 8.00 0.51 -24.67
N GLU A 85 9.25 0.13 -24.96
CA GLU A 85 9.61 -0.67 -26.14
C GLU A 85 8.97 -2.08 -26.08
N GLU A 86 8.94 -2.70 -24.89
CA GLU A 86 8.33 -4.02 -24.68
C GLU A 86 6.81 -4.00 -24.72
N THR A 87 6.17 -2.90 -24.30
CA THR A 87 4.70 -2.84 -24.27
C THR A 87 4.09 -2.85 -25.67
N GLN A 88 4.85 -2.53 -26.73
CA GLN A 88 4.32 -2.40 -28.11
C GLN A 88 3.07 -1.51 -28.21
N GLY A 89 2.90 -0.56 -27.27
CA GLY A 89 1.72 0.32 -27.21
C GLY A 89 0.48 -0.27 -26.54
N HIS A 90 0.57 -1.44 -25.88
CA HIS A 90 -0.55 -1.96 -25.07
C HIS A 90 -0.87 -1.01 -23.92
N PRO A 91 -2.16 -0.66 -23.71
CA PRO A 91 -2.57 0.21 -22.62
C PRO A 91 -2.51 -0.53 -21.27
N PRO A 92 -2.25 0.18 -20.17
CA PRO A 92 -2.28 -0.40 -18.83
C PRO A 92 -3.69 -0.88 -18.43
N ALA A 93 -3.79 -1.74 -17.42
CA ALA A 93 -5.05 -2.33 -16.96
C ALA A 93 -6.13 -1.30 -16.57
N THR A 94 -5.74 -0.09 -16.15
CA THR A 94 -6.69 1.01 -15.86
C THR A 94 -7.19 1.76 -17.09
N GLY A 95 -6.52 1.62 -18.24
CA GLY A 95 -6.73 2.44 -19.44
C GLY A 95 -6.18 3.87 -19.34
N VAL A 96 -5.56 4.24 -18.21
CA VAL A 96 -4.93 5.56 -17.99
C VAL A 96 -3.42 5.44 -18.14
N HIS A 97 -2.82 6.21 -19.03
CA HIS A 97 -1.37 6.24 -19.21
C HIS A 97 -0.71 7.20 -18.21
N GLY A 98 0.35 6.72 -17.56
CA GLY A 98 1.29 7.58 -16.85
C GLY A 98 2.49 7.92 -17.75
N VAL A 99 3.58 8.36 -17.14
CA VAL A 99 4.83 8.66 -17.83
C VAL A 99 5.94 7.67 -17.43
N THR A 100 7.07 7.70 -18.12
CA THR A 100 8.24 6.92 -17.70
C THR A 100 8.90 7.54 -16.46
N LEU A 101 9.78 6.77 -15.82
CA LEU A 101 10.59 7.22 -14.70
C LEU A 101 11.41 8.46 -15.06
N GLN A 102 12.06 8.49 -16.23
CA GLN A 102 12.86 9.63 -16.68
C GLN A 102 12.00 10.88 -16.88
N GLU A 103 10.81 10.72 -17.46
CA GLU A 103 9.86 11.82 -17.65
C GLU A 103 9.40 12.39 -16.30
N ALA A 104 9.03 11.54 -15.34
CA ALA A 104 8.60 11.98 -14.02
C ALA A 104 9.74 12.68 -13.25
N LEU A 105 10.98 12.19 -13.36
CA LEU A 105 12.17 12.83 -12.80
C LEU A 105 12.48 14.19 -13.46
N SER A 106 12.08 14.37 -14.73
CA SER A 106 12.14 15.67 -15.41
C SER A 106 11.01 16.64 -15.01
N GLY A 107 10.16 16.25 -14.05
CA GLY A 107 9.02 17.04 -13.59
C GLY A 107 7.76 16.86 -14.43
N ARG A 108 7.70 15.87 -15.33
CA ARG A 108 6.54 15.62 -16.18
C ARG A 108 5.69 14.49 -15.61
N GLY A 109 4.48 14.81 -15.14
CA GLY A 109 3.49 13.81 -14.76
C GLY A 109 3.93 12.89 -13.62
N ARG A 110 3.36 11.67 -13.58
CA ARG A 110 3.60 10.66 -12.54
C ARG A 110 4.07 9.36 -13.18
N VAL A 111 5.09 8.73 -12.61
CA VAL A 111 5.60 7.46 -13.14
C VAL A 111 4.50 6.40 -13.08
N GLN A 112 4.26 5.75 -14.22
CA GLN A 112 3.35 4.62 -14.30
C GLN A 112 3.95 3.41 -13.58
N CYS A 113 3.14 2.78 -12.74
CA CYS A 113 3.56 1.60 -11.98
C CYS A 113 2.56 0.45 -12.15
N ALA A 114 3.09 -0.77 -12.26
CA ALA A 114 2.33 -1.99 -11.98
C ALA A 114 2.51 -2.39 -10.51
N VAL A 115 1.43 -2.70 -9.81
CA VAL A 115 1.45 -3.02 -8.37
C VAL A 115 0.57 -4.23 -8.06
N ASP A 116 0.73 -4.81 -6.87
CA ASP A 116 -0.30 -5.67 -6.26
C ASP A 116 -1.43 -4.77 -5.70
N PRO A 117 -2.67 -4.85 -6.22
CA PRO A 117 -3.79 -4.03 -5.75
C PRO A 117 -4.18 -4.24 -4.29
N ASN A 118 -3.80 -5.37 -3.68
CA ASN A 118 -4.02 -5.64 -2.26
C ASN A 118 -3.01 -4.88 -1.37
N VAL A 119 -1.90 -4.42 -1.95
CA VAL A 119 -0.82 -3.70 -1.27
C VAL A 119 -0.89 -2.20 -1.59
N ILE A 120 -1.01 -1.85 -2.87
CA ILE A 120 -1.27 -0.47 -3.33
C ILE A 120 -2.49 -0.51 -4.24
N PRO A 121 -3.64 0.08 -3.85
CA PRO A 121 -4.82 0.11 -4.70
C PRO A 121 -4.53 0.75 -6.06
N LEU A 122 -5.18 0.26 -7.12
CA LEU A 122 -5.11 0.94 -8.42
C LEU A 122 -5.65 2.37 -8.35
N LEU A 123 -5.15 3.22 -9.24
CA LEU A 123 -5.37 4.66 -9.32
C LEU A 123 -4.85 5.43 -8.09
N LYS A 124 -4.24 4.75 -7.11
CA LYS A 124 -3.57 5.41 -6.00
C LYS A 124 -2.37 6.19 -6.51
N GLU A 125 -2.33 7.45 -6.11
CA GLU A 125 -1.20 8.34 -6.27
C GLU A 125 -0.36 8.33 -4.98
N PHE A 126 0.96 8.25 -5.14
CA PHE A 126 1.92 8.19 -4.04
C PHE A 126 3.28 8.76 -4.45
N THR A 127 4.17 9.00 -3.49
CA THR A 127 5.56 9.41 -3.77
C THR A 127 6.48 8.21 -3.67
N LEU A 128 7.29 7.95 -4.70
CA LEU A 128 8.37 6.96 -4.64
C LEU A 128 9.67 7.62 -4.21
N ILE A 129 10.32 7.05 -3.21
CA ILE A 129 11.72 7.27 -2.88
C ILE A 129 12.54 6.19 -3.58
N LEU A 130 13.38 6.60 -4.53
CA LEU A 130 14.28 5.72 -5.27
C LEU A 130 15.46 5.28 -4.40
N TRP A 131 16.19 4.28 -4.86
CA TRP A 131 17.37 3.71 -4.18
C TRP A 131 18.49 4.73 -3.97
N ASP A 132 18.54 5.79 -4.78
CA ASP A 132 19.49 6.90 -4.66
C ASP A 132 18.97 8.08 -3.82
N GLY A 133 17.79 7.92 -3.20
CA GLY A 133 17.16 8.92 -2.33
C GLY A 133 16.33 9.98 -3.06
N ARG A 134 16.31 9.99 -4.41
CA ARG A 134 15.44 10.91 -5.16
C ARG A 134 13.97 10.55 -4.94
N GLN A 135 13.12 11.58 -4.97
CA GLN A 135 11.67 11.42 -4.87
C GLN A 135 11.01 11.71 -6.20
N VAL A 136 10.04 10.87 -6.57
CA VAL A 136 9.30 10.99 -7.83
C VAL A 136 7.81 10.70 -7.60
N PRO A 137 6.89 11.50 -8.16
CA PRO A 137 5.47 11.20 -8.07
C PRO A 137 5.13 9.97 -8.92
N ALA A 138 4.31 9.07 -8.38
CA ALA A 138 3.98 7.78 -8.98
C ALA A 138 2.47 7.49 -8.94
N SER A 139 2.00 6.69 -9.88
CA SER A 139 0.60 6.23 -9.94
C SER A 139 0.52 4.74 -10.22
N ALA A 140 -0.29 4.04 -9.42
CA ALA A 140 -0.61 2.63 -9.61
C ALA A 140 -1.63 2.46 -10.75
N LEU A 141 -1.17 2.33 -11.99
CA LEU A 141 -2.07 2.32 -13.16
C LEU A 141 -2.17 0.94 -13.79
N ASP A 142 -1.35 -0.02 -13.38
CA ASP A 142 -1.32 -1.35 -13.97
C ASP A 142 -1.26 -2.47 -12.93
N LYS A 143 -1.56 -3.69 -13.36
CA LYS A 143 -1.46 -4.92 -12.56
C LYS A 143 -0.61 -5.92 -13.33
N GLY A 144 0.50 -6.37 -12.75
CA GLY A 144 1.28 -7.48 -13.31
C GLY A 144 0.95 -8.77 -12.56
N THR A 145 0.70 -9.88 -13.27
CA THR A 145 0.48 -11.19 -12.62
C THR A 145 1.69 -11.69 -11.83
N ALA A 146 2.89 -11.16 -12.10
CA ALA A 146 4.12 -11.43 -11.37
C ALA A 146 4.41 -10.41 -10.23
N ILE A 147 3.59 -9.37 -10.09
CA ILE A 147 3.74 -8.31 -9.08
C ILE A 147 2.81 -8.62 -7.92
N ILE A 148 3.30 -9.42 -6.97
CA ILE A 148 2.56 -9.90 -5.80
C ILE A 148 3.30 -9.46 -4.53
N GLY A 149 2.55 -8.96 -3.55
CA GLY A 149 3.10 -8.47 -2.29
C GLY A 149 3.86 -7.15 -2.46
N ASN A 150 4.99 -7.01 -1.75
CA ASN A 150 5.78 -5.78 -1.71
C ASN A 150 6.67 -5.61 -2.96
N ARG A 151 6.06 -5.73 -4.15
CA ARG A 151 6.71 -5.54 -5.45
C ARG A 151 6.03 -4.43 -6.22
N ILE A 152 6.82 -3.78 -7.06
CA ILE A 152 6.36 -2.74 -7.98
C ILE A 152 7.15 -2.83 -9.27
N ASP A 153 6.49 -2.67 -10.40
CA ASP A 153 7.15 -2.61 -11.71
C ASP A 153 7.07 -1.16 -12.22
N LEU A 154 8.22 -0.53 -12.45
CA LEU A 154 8.30 0.88 -12.84
C LEU A 154 8.45 1.01 -14.35
N PHE A 155 7.66 1.90 -14.94
CA PHE A 155 7.69 2.15 -16.37
C PHE A 155 8.92 2.96 -16.78
N VAL A 156 9.73 2.44 -17.70
CA VAL A 156 10.96 3.09 -18.21
C VAL A 156 10.92 3.23 -19.73
N ASP A 157 11.84 4.01 -20.30
CA ASP A 157 11.80 4.32 -21.73
C ASP A 157 12.28 3.14 -22.57
N THR A 158 13.38 2.48 -22.18
CA THR A 158 14.07 1.49 -23.02
C THR A 158 14.32 0.17 -22.31
N ILE A 159 14.45 -0.92 -23.08
CA ILE A 159 14.83 -2.25 -22.56
C ILE A 159 16.19 -2.19 -21.86
N GLN A 160 17.15 -1.48 -22.47
CA GLN A 160 18.50 -1.37 -21.91
C GLN A 160 18.51 -0.65 -20.56
N GLU A 161 17.66 0.36 -20.38
CA GLU A 161 17.46 1.02 -19.09
C GLU A 161 16.95 0.03 -18.03
N ALA A 162 15.90 -0.75 -18.35
CA ALA A 162 15.36 -1.76 -17.44
C ALA A 162 16.44 -2.79 -17.02
N ILE A 163 17.23 -3.27 -17.98
CA ILE A 163 18.34 -4.21 -17.72
C ILE A 163 19.41 -3.60 -16.81
N ASN A 164 19.82 -2.36 -17.08
CA ASN A 164 20.87 -1.68 -16.32
C ASN A 164 20.44 -1.39 -14.87
N LEU A 165 19.16 -1.06 -14.68
CA LEU A 165 18.60 -0.81 -13.36
C LEU A 165 18.46 -2.09 -12.54
N GLY A 166 18.12 -3.22 -13.17
CA GLY A 166 17.96 -4.49 -12.49
C GLY A 166 16.88 -4.43 -11.41
N ARG A 167 17.10 -5.06 -10.26
CA ARG A 167 16.19 -4.93 -9.11
C ARG A 167 16.69 -3.86 -8.17
N GLN A 168 15.79 -2.98 -7.74
CA GLN A 168 16.16 -1.88 -6.86
C GLN A 168 15.25 -1.80 -5.63
N PRO A 169 15.80 -1.55 -4.43
CA PRO A 169 14.97 -1.24 -3.27
C PRO A 169 14.38 0.16 -3.42
N VAL A 170 13.08 0.29 -3.23
CA VAL A 170 12.39 1.59 -3.23
C VAL A 170 11.47 1.70 -2.02
N LYS A 171 11.01 2.92 -1.73
CA LYS A 171 9.98 3.16 -0.73
C LYS A 171 8.82 3.93 -1.34
N ALA A 172 7.58 3.56 -1.04
CA ALA A 172 6.40 4.31 -1.41
C ALA A 172 5.85 5.03 -0.19
N ILE A 173 5.67 6.34 -0.28
CA ILE A 173 4.95 7.15 0.69
C ILE A 173 3.50 7.27 0.21
N LEU A 174 2.57 6.57 0.87
CA LEU A 174 1.16 6.42 0.49
C LEU A 174 0.23 7.50 1.07
#